data_AF-A0A2V1C9J6-F1
#
_entry.id   AF-A0A2V1C9J6-F1
#
_cell.length_a   1.000
_cell.length_b   1.000
_cell.length_c   1.000
_cell.angle_alpha   90.00
_cell.angle_beta   90.00
_cell.angle_gamma   90.00
#
_symmetry.space_group_name_H-M   'P 1'
#
loop_
_entity.id
_entity.type
_entity.pdbx_description
1 polymer ?
#
loop_
_entity_poly.entity_id
_entity_poly.type
_entity_poly.pdbx_seq_one_letter_code
_entity_poly.pdbx_strand_id
1 'polypeptide(L)'
;LSDSLAQIRELGMLPFGGGGIFLSVPLAASLVRPEVWDACLSIPNDQGDQIVNECLNAYSSIRPSFDYGLQQMDIKGDASGYFESGRRMLTVHHWRTWYDVNVPLASNVSKVCGFECVFQRWAFEDNFVLSNGFSVVEYTKGIEEGEVELGKVEKTWEGDARNFVHHIGPLREPMVREEKRSTRLVEGSVLEGVGVRQVYIERVKSGENGERVDGDVDRVVELLWLF
;
A
#
# COMPACT_ATOMS: atom_id res chain seq x y z
N LEU A 1 -13.41 -3.97 -1.62
CA LEU A 1 -13.49 -4.66 -2.94
C LEU A 1 -12.07 -4.87 -3.41
N SER A 2 -11.79 -5.83 -4.29
CA SER A 2 -10.44 -5.99 -4.82
C SER A 2 -9.99 -4.80 -5.69
N ASP A 3 -8.72 -4.44 -5.56
CA ASP A 3 -8.03 -3.48 -6.43
C ASP A 3 -7.93 -3.95 -7.89
N SER A 4 -8.17 -5.23 -8.16
CA SER A 4 -8.03 -5.87 -9.47
C SER A 4 -9.38 -6.30 -10.04
N LEU A 5 -9.75 -5.74 -11.21
CA LEU A 5 -10.92 -6.21 -11.97
C LEU A 5 -10.80 -7.67 -12.37
N ALA A 6 -9.60 -8.23 -12.49
CA ALA A 6 -9.44 -9.65 -12.79
C ALA A 6 -9.95 -10.51 -11.63
N GLN A 7 -9.62 -10.15 -10.39
CA GLN A 7 -10.12 -10.84 -9.20
C GLN A 7 -11.62 -10.67 -9.03
N ILE A 8 -12.15 -9.47 -9.30
CA ILE A 8 -13.60 -9.22 -9.27
C ILE A 8 -14.32 -10.05 -10.34
N ARG A 9 -13.75 -10.21 -11.54
CA ARG A 9 -14.35 -11.04 -12.61
C ARG A 9 -14.35 -12.52 -12.25
N GLU A 10 -13.28 -12.99 -11.61
CA GLU A 10 -13.13 -14.40 -11.24
C GLU A 10 -14.02 -14.80 -10.05
N LEU A 11 -13.98 -14.00 -8.98
CA LEU A 11 -14.59 -14.35 -7.70
C LEU A 11 -15.93 -13.64 -7.46
N GLY A 12 -16.24 -12.62 -8.27
CA GLY A 12 -17.44 -11.80 -8.14
C GLY A 12 -17.27 -10.62 -7.17
N MET A 13 -18.39 -9.95 -6.90
CA MET A 13 -18.44 -8.85 -5.94
C MET A 13 -18.67 -9.40 -4.53
N LEU A 14 -17.58 -9.67 -3.82
CA LEU A 14 -17.59 -10.18 -2.45
C LEU A 14 -16.74 -9.29 -1.52
N PRO A 15 -16.91 -9.37 -0.19
CA PRO A 15 -16.06 -8.69 0.77
C PRO A 15 -14.72 -9.41 0.86
N PHE A 16 -13.80 -9.12 -0.07
CA PHE A 16 -12.46 -9.73 -0.12
C PHE A 16 -11.73 -9.66 1.23
N GLY A 17 -11.25 -10.81 1.71
CA GLY A 17 -10.73 -10.96 3.06
C GLY A 17 -9.38 -10.27 3.33
N GLY A 18 -8.52 -10.20 2.32
CA GLY A 18 -7.18 -9.61 2.46
C GLY A 18 -7.21 -8.12 2.80
N GLY A 19 -8.17 -7.37 2.26
CA GLY A 19 -8.41 -5.96 2.57
C GLY A 19 -9.07 -5.75 3.94
N GLY A 20 -9.59 -6.82 4.55
CA GLY A 20 -10.28 -6.79 5.84
C GLY A 20 -11.79 -6.71 5.70
N ILE A 21 -12.49 -7.39 6.60
CA ILE A 21 -13.95 -7.42 6.69
C ILE A 21 -14.33 -6.99 8.10
N PHE A 22 -15.21 -6.00 8.22
CA PHE A 22 -15.72 -5.52 9.50
C PHE A 22 -17.21 -5.82 9.60
N LEU A 23 -17.59 -6.49 10.68
CA LEU A 23 -18.98 -6.82 11.00
C LEU A 23 -19.35 -6.14 12.32
N SER A 24 -20.57 -5.64 12.43
CA SER A 24 -21.08 -5.15 13.71
C SER A 24 -21.28 -6.32 14.68
N VAL A 25 -21.15 -6.04 15.98
CA VAL A 25 -21.34 -7.07 17.03
C VAL A 25 -22.70 -7.80 16.90
N PRO A 26 -23.84 -7.11 16.66
CA PRO A 26 -25.12 -7.81 16.49
C PRO A 26 -25.17 -8.70 15.24
N LEU A 27 -24.56 -8.27 14.13
CA LEU A 27 -24.49 -9.09 12.92
C LEU A 27 -23.63 -10.34 13.17
N ALA A 28 -22.45 -10.18 13.76
CA ALA A 28 -21.60 -11.31 14.13
C ALA A 28 -22.33 -12.29 15.06
N ALA A 29 -22.99 -11.79 16.11
CA ALA A 29 -23.80 -12.59 17.03
C ALA A 29 -24.90 -13.39 16.32
N SER A 30 -25.49 -12.83 15.27
CA SER A 30 -26.52 -13.52 14.48
C SER A 30 -25.97 -14.65 13.61
N LEU A 31 -24.75 -14.50 13.09
CA LEU A 31 -24.09 -15.48 12.23
C LEU A 31 -23.47 -16.64 13.02
N VAL A 32 -23.12 -16.42 14.29
CA VAL A 32 -22.54 -17.45 15.17
C VAL A 32 -23.60 -18.22 15.98
N ARG A 33 -24.90 -18.01 15.73
CA ARG A 33 -25.92 -18.89 16.30
C ARG A 33 -25.71 -20.31 15.77
N PRO A 34 -25.81 -21.36 16.60
CA PRO A 34 -25.41 -22.72 16.20
C PRO A 34 -26.01 -23.17 14.87
N GLU A 35 -27.30 -22.94 14.66
CA GLU A 35 -28.00 -23.34 13.44
C GLU A 35 -27.51 -22.61 12.18
N VAL A 36 -27.07 -21.35 12.31
CA VAL A 36 -26.52 -20.56 11.20
C VAL A 36 -25.05 -20.92 10.99
N TRP A 37 -24.28 -20.98 12.07
CA TRP A 37 -22.85 -21.26 12.05
C TRP A 37 -22.55 -22.63 11.41
N ASP A 38 -23.25 -23.68 11.86
CA ASP A 38 -23.07 -25.03 11.33
C ASP A 38 -23.43 -25.10 9.85
N ALA A 39 -24.50 -24.40 9.44
CA ALA A 39 -24.90 -24.35 8.05
C ALA A 39 -23.89 -23.57 7.19
N CYS A 40 -23.36 -22.45 7.69
CA CYS A 40 -22.33 -21.67 6.99
C CYS A 40 -21.00 -22.41 6.89
N LEU A 41 -20.60 -23.17 7.91
CA LEU A 41 -19.40 -24.02 7.85
C LEU A 41 -19.58 -25.27 6.99
N SER A 42 -20.81 -25.68 6.68
CA SER A 42 -21.10 -26.79 5.76
C SER A 42 -20.99 -26.41 4.28
N ILE A 43 -20.80 -25.12 3.98
CA ILE A 43 -20.62 -24.63 2.62
C ILE A 43 -19.32 -25.22 2.05
N PRO A 44 -19.34 -25.85 0.85
CA PRO A 44 -18.17 -26.49 0.25
C PRO A 44 -17.24 -25.45 -0.40
N ASN A 45 -16.74 -24.53 0.40
CA ASN A 45 -15.82 -23.46 0.03
C ASN A 45 -14.69 -23.44 1.07
N ASP A 46 -13.44 -23.24 0.63
CA ASP A 46 -12.27 -23.22 1.50
C ASP A 46 -11.76 -21.80 1.79
N GLN A 47 -12.40 -20.78 1.19
CA GLN A 47 -12.04 -19.37 1.38
C GLN A 47 -12.99 -18.70 2.39
N GLY A 48 -12.42 -18.19 3.48
CA GLY A 48 -13.20 -17.62 4.59
C GLY A 48 -14.05 -16.40 4.20
N ASP A 49 -13.57 -15.55 3.30
CA ASP A 49 -14.30 -14.39 2.80
C ASP A 49 -15.50 -14.77 1.92
N GLN A 50 -15.34 -15.82 1.11
CA GLN A 50 -16.44 -16.39 0.33
C GLN A 50 -17.48 -17.06 1.25
N ILE A 51 -17.05 -17.83 2.26
CA ILE A 51 -17.96 -18.39 3.27
C ILE A 51 -18.74 -17.25 3.96
N VAL A 52 -18.08 -16.18 4.39
CA VAL A 52 -18.75 -15.02 5.01
C VAL A 52 -19.75 -14.39 4.03
N ASN A 53 -19.39 -14.21 2.77
CA ASN A 53 -20.29 -13.68 1.75
C ASN A 53 -21.53 -14.54 1.54
N GLU A 54 -21.36 -15.85 1.38
CA GLU A 54 -22.44 -16.80 1.18
C GLU A 54 -23.34 -16.88 2.42
N CYS A 55 -22.74 -16.91 3.62
CA CYS A 55 -23.45 -16.90 4.89
C CYS A 55 -24.30 -15.64 5.06
N LEU A 56 -23.76 -14.46 4.73
CA LEU A 56 -24.51 -13.21 4.72
C LEU A 56 -25.67 -13.23 3.72
N ASN A 57 -25.45 -13.81 2.54
CA ASN A 57 -26.48 -13.89 1.51
C ASN A 57 -27.63 -14.83 1.91
N ALA A 58 -27.32 -15.94 2.58
CA ALA A 58 -28.28 -16.97 2.97
C ALA A 58 -29.04 -16.64 4.27
N TYR A 59 -28.37 -16.05 5.27
CA TYR A 59 -28.90 -15.94 6.63
C TYR A 59 -29.05 -14.50 7.15
N SER A 60 -28.83 -13.49 6.31
CA SER A 60 -28.98 -12.09 6.68
C SER A 60 -29.56 -11.26 5.53
N SER A 61 -30.22 -10.15 5.86
CA SER A 61 -30.60 -9.12 4.91
C SER A 61 -29.50 -8.08 4.69
N ILE A 62 -28.40 -8.15 5.45
CA ILE A 62 -27.28 -7.21 5.35
C ILE A 62 -26.39 -7.59 4.17
N ARG A 63 -25.94 -6.59 3.41
CA ARG A 63 -25.00 -6.76 2.28
C ARG A 63 -23.75 -5.90 2.50
N PRO A 64 -22.58 -6.34 2.01
CA PRO A 64 -21.35 -5.57 2.15
C PRO A 64 -21.44 -4.18 1.51
N SER A 65 -20.92 -3.18 2.21
CA SER A 65 -20.53 -1.89 1.64
C SER A 65 -19.01 -1.88 1.48
N PHE A 66 -18.50 -1.32 0.39
CA PHE A 66 -17.07 -1.30 0.10
C PHE A 66 -16.44 0.05 0.45
N ASP A 67 -15.41 0.02 1.28
CA ASP A 67 -14.59 1.18 1.62
C ASP A 67 -13.29 1.14 0.80
N TYR A 68 -12.98 2.25 0.12
CA TYR A 68 -11.80 2.37 -0.74
C TYR A 68 -10.47 2.48 0.02
N GLY A 69 -10.50 2.64 1.34
CA GLY A 69 -9.35 2.60 2.22
C GLY A 69 -8.95 1.17 2.64
N LEU A 70 -9.83 0.19 2.46
CA LEU A 70 -9.55 -1.23 2.73
C LEU A 70 -8.90 -1.88 1.49
N GLN A 71 -7.57 -1.88 1.47
CA GLN A 71 -6.81 -2.30 0.29
C GLN A 71 -6.53 -3.80 0.31
N GLN A 72 -7.07 -4.51 -0.69
CA GLN A 72 -6.81 -5.93 -0.92
C GLN A 72 -5.41 -6.16 -1.49
N MET A 73 -4.87 -5.15 -2.19
CA MET A 73 -3.53 -5.03 -2.74
C MET A 73 -3.13 -6.16 -3.68
N ASP A 74 -4.04 -6.52 -4.59
CA ASP A 74 -3.81 -7.52 -5.63
C ASP A 74 -2.84 -7.07 -6.75
N ILE A 75 -1.73 -6.44 -6.35
CA ILE A 75 -0.63 -5.98 -7.19
C ILE A 75 0.58 -6.90 -6.98
N LYS A 76 1.39 -7.08 -8.03
CA LYS A 76 2.60 -7.90 -7.99
C LYS A 76 3.80 -7.11 -8.49
N GLY A 77 4.97 -7.44 -7.98
CA GLY A 77 6.23 -6.79 -8.37
C GLY A 77 6.41 -5.45 -7.66
N ASP A 78 6.67 -4.39 -8.42
CA ASP A 78 7.02 -3.09 -7.84
C ASP A 78 5.78 -2.29 -7.40
N ALA A 79 5.51 -2.29 -6.09
CA ALA A 79 4.43 -1.53 -5.48
C ALA A 79 4.74 -0.03 -5.25
N SER A 80 5.91 0.47 -5.70
CA SER A 80 6.40 1.81 -5.38
C SER A 80 5.41 2.93 -5.65
N GLY A 81 4.81 2.95 -6.85
CA GLY A 81 3.87 4.00 -7.20
C GLY A 81 2.63 4.05 -6.31
N TYR A 82 2.21 2.90 -5.77
CA TYR A 82 1.08 2.82 -4.85
C TYR A 82 1.43 3.46 -3.49
N PHE A 83 2.57 3.08 -2.89
CA PHE A 83 3.01 3.63 -1.60
C PHE A 83 3.50 5.08 -1.69
N GLU A 84 3.84 5.57 -2.89
CA GLU A 84 4.18 6.97 -3.16
C GLU A 84 2.98 7.84 -3.56
N SER A 85 1.78 7.25 -3.62
CA SER A 85 0.58 7.96 -4.07
C SER A 85 0.09 9.02 -3.09
N GLY A 86 0.52 8.95 -1.81
CA GLY A 86 -0.02 9.79 -0.74
C GLY A 86 -1.48 9.49 -0.39
N ARG A 87 -2.05 8.39 -0.90
CA ARG A 87 -3.41 7.97 -0.59
C ARG A 87 -3.47 7.43 0.83
N ARG A 88 -4.57 7.73 1.52
CA ARG A 88 -4.87 7.14 2.82
C ARG A 88 -5.19 5.64 2.64
N MET A 89 -4.48 4.79 3.39
CA MET A 89 -4.66 3.34 3.40
C MET A 89 -5.03 2.91 4.82
N LEU A 90 -6.22 2.33 5.00
CA LEU A 90 -6.64 1.79 6.29
C LEU A 90 -6.08 0.40 6.53
N THR A 91 -5.96 -0.39 5.45
CA THR A 91 -5.31 -1.71 5.46
C THR A 91 -4.36 -1.83 4.29
N VAL A 92 -3.37 -2.71 4.46
CA VAL A 92 -2.41 -3.08 3.42
C VAL A 92 -2.24 -4.60 3.49
N HIS A 93 -2.30 -5.26 2.35
CA HIS A 93 -2.24 -6.71 2.25
C HIS A 93 -1.08 -7.16 1.36
N HIS A 94 -0.73 -8.44 1.32
CA HIS A 94 0.38 -9.00 0.50
C HIS A 94 1.80 -8.40 0.64
N TRP A 95 2.06 -7.52 1.60
CA TRP A 95 3.31 -6.77 1.75
C TRP A 95 4.59 -7.59 2.02
N ARG A 96 4.49 -8.91 2.19
CA ARG A 96 5.61 -9.85 2.32
C ARG A 96 5.70 -10.90 1.21
N THR A 97 4.78 -10.89 0.24
CA THR A 97 4.66 -11.99 -0.72
C THR A 97 4.57 -11.50 -2.16
N TRP A 98 3.51 -10.75 -2.50
CA TRP A 98 3.31 -10.31 -3.90
C TRP A 98 4.16 -9.10 -4.24
N TYR A 99 4.51 -8.34 -3.21
CA TYR A 99 5.49 -7.27 -3.23
C TYR A 99 6.20 -7.22 -1.87
N ASP A 100 7.33 -6.52 -1.81
CA ASP A 100 8.15 -6.41 -0.60
C ASP A 100 8.22 -4.96 -0.13
N VAL A 101 7.46 -4.65 0.91
CA VAL A 101 7.49 -3.34 1.59
C VAL A 101 7.43 -3.60 3.08
N ASN A 102 8.45 -3.18 3.83
CA ASN A 102 8.52 -3.39 5.28
C ASN A 102 7.55 -2.46 6.03
N VAL A 103 6.24 -2.77 5.99
CA VAL A 103 5.17 -2.00 6.62
C VAL A 103 5.37 -1.80 8.13
N PRO A 104 5.82 -2.80 8.92
CA PRO A 104 6.14 -2.59 10.33
C PRO A 104 7.21 -1.51 10.54
N LEU A 105 8.29 -1.54 9.76
CA LEU A 105 9.35 -0.52 9.83
C LEU A 105 8.80 0.87 9.46
N ALA A 106 8.03 0.94 8.37
CA ALA A 106 7.38 2.17 7.92
C ALA A 106 6.47 2.76 9.01
N SER A 107 5.73 1.91 9.72
CA SER A 107 4.75 2.32 10.72
C SER A 107 5.35 2.89 12.01
N ASN A 108 6.67 2.78 12.23
CA ASN A 108 7.32 3.39 13.40
C ASN A 108 7.07 4.91 13.50
N VAL A 109 6.94 5.60 12.37
CA VAL A 109 6.65 7.05 12.34
C VAL A 109 5.30 7.42 12.96
N SER A 110 4.36 6.46 13.03
CA SER A 110 3.06 6.67 13.68
C SER A 110 3.18 7.05 15.16
N LYS A 111 4.33 6.80 15.81
CA LYS A 111 4.59 7.22 17.19
C LYS A 111 4.65 8.73 17.37
N VAL A 112 4.93 9.49 16.31
CA VAL A 112 4.99 10.96 16.36
C VAL A 112 3.69 11.58 15.86
N CYS A 113 3.10 11.05 14.79
CA CYS A 113 1.99 11.69 14.08
C CYS A 113 0.73 10.84 13.91
N GLY A 114 0.63 9.70 14.59
CA GLY A 114 -0.48 8.75 14.46
C GLY A 114 -0.43 7.94 13.17
N PHE A 115 -1.35 6.99 13.00
CA PHE A 115 -1.35 6.10 11.82
C PHE A 115 -1.67 6.83 10.51
N GLU A 116 -2.32 7.99 10.58
CA GLU A 116 -2.69 8.79 9.41
C GLU A 116 -1.49 9.34 8.64
N CYS A 117 -0.34 9.50 9.31
CA CYS A 117 0.86 10.00 8.65
C CYS A 117 1.70 8.89 8.00
N VAL A 118 1.37 7.61 8.17
CA VAL A 118 2.07 6.51 7.51
C VAL A 118 1.73 6.55 6.01
N PHE A 119 2.75 6.59 5.16
CA PHE A 119 2.63 6.80 3.70
C PHE A 119 1.99 8.13 3.28
N GLN A 120 1.74 9.04 4.22
CA GLN A 120 1.37 10.42 3.87
C GLN A 120 2.50 11.05 3.05
N ARG A 121 2.11 11.92 2.12
CA ARG A 121 3.02 12.55 1.17
C ARG A 121 3.21 14.03 1.46
N TRP A 122 4.45 14.50 1.43
CA TRP A 122 4.82 15.91 1.45
C TRP A 122 5.66 16.24 0.24
N ALA A 123 5.32 17.32 -0.45
CA ALA A 123 6.15 17.92 -1.48
C ALA A 123 6.91 19.10 -0.87
N PHE A 124 8.21 19.17 -1.13
CA PHE A 124 9.10 20.24 -0.72
C PHE A 124 9.45 21.13 -1.92
N GLU A 125 9.89 22.36 -1.65
CA GLU A 125 10.18 23.39 -2.67
C GLU A 125 11.34 23.01 -3.60
N ASP A 126 12.21 22.10 -3.19
CA ASP A 126 13.42 21.67 -3.90
C ASP A 126 13.20 20.43 -4.78
N ASN A 127 11.96 20.19 -5.21
CA ASN A 127 11.55 19.04 -6.04
C ASN A 127 11.67 17.68 -5.35
N PHE A 128 11.72 17.67 -4.02
CA PHE A 128 11.65 16.45 -3.22
C PHE A 128 10.22 16.13 -2.82
N VAL A 129 9.91 14.85 -2.80
CA VAL A 129 8.64 14.32 -2.29
C VAL A 129 8.94 13.20 -1.30
N LEU A 130 8.55 13.41 -0.05
CA LEU A 130 8.58 12.40 0.99
C LEU A 130 7.26 11.62 0.97
N SER A 131 7.35 10.29 0.90
CA SER A 131 6.26 9.37 1.23
C SER A 131 6.61 8.68 2.55
N ASN A 132 5.91 9.04 3.63
CA ASN A 132 6.38 8.75 4.98
C ASN A 132 6.64 7.28 5.22
N GLY A 133 7.79 6.96 5.79
CA GLY A 133 8.15 5.56 6.05
C GLY A 133 8.33 4.70 4.80
N PHE A 134 8.40 5.29 3.60
CA PHE A 134 8.63 4.53 2.36
C PHE A 134 9.77 5.06 1.51
N SER A 135 9.71 6.32 1.08
CA SER A 135 10.75 6.93 0.23
C SER A 135 10.86 8.42 0.36
N VAL A 136 12.02 8.93 -0.03
CA VAL A 136 12.21 10.32 -0.44
C VAL A 136 12.63 10.32 -1.90
N VAL A 137 11.82 10.95 -2.74
CA VAL A 137 11.97 11.00 -4.19
C VAL A 137 12.41 12.40 -4.61
N GLU A 138 13.42 12.48 -5.47
CA GLU A 138 13.85 13.70 -6.14
C GLU A 138 13.40 13.66 -7.60
N TYR A 139 12.66 14.69 -8.03
CA TYR A 139 12.31 14.91 -9.43
C TYR A 139 13.34 15.84 -10.07
N THR A 140 14.30 15.27 -10.78
CA THR A 140 15.52 15.98 -11.24
C THR A 140 15.25 17.07 -12.28
N LYS A 141 14.09 16.98 -12.95
CA LYS A 141 13.62 17.96 -13.94
C LYS A 141 12.62 18.98 -13.38
N GLY A 142 12.26 18.85 -12.11
CA GLY A 142 11.27 19.70 -11.45
C GLY A 142 9.90 19.07 -11.28
N ILE A 143 9.11 19.62 -10.34
CA ILE A 143 7.71 19.24 -10.10
C ILE A 143 6.74 20.28 -10.73
N GLU A 144 7.13 21.54 -10.79
CA GLU A 144 6.19 22.67 -10.94
C GLU A 144 5.60 22.92 -12.35
N GLU A 145 6.05 22.23 -13.41
CA GLU A 145 5.57 22.51 -14.77
C GLU A 145 4.53 21.52 -15.32
N GLY A 146 3.76 20.87 -14.43
CA GLY A 146 2.71 19.92 -14.85
C GLY A 146 3.23 18.64 -15.52
N GLU A 147 4.55 18.48 -15.65
CA GLU A 147 5.20 17.27 -16.13
C GLU A 147 4.98 16.10 -15.17
N VAL A 148 4.96 16.38 -13.86
CA VAL A 148 4.74 15.37 -12.82
C VAL A 148 3.34 15.54 -12.21
N GLU A 149 2.40 14.73 -12.68
CA GLU A 149 1.04 14.70 -12.15
C GLU A 149 0.98 13.95 -10.81
N LEU A 150 1.39 14.59 -9.71
CA LEU A 150 1.39 13.98 -8.37
C LEU A 150 0.00 13.48 -7.92
N GLY A 151 -1.09 14.05 -8.46
CA GLY A 151 -2.45 13.56 -8.22
C GLY A 151 -2.76 12.19 -8.82
N LYS A 152 -1.90 11.68 -9.73
CA LYS A 152 -2.01 10.37 -10.34
C LYS A 152 -1.06 9.36 -9.68
N VAL A 153 -1.49 8.11 -9.63
CA VAL A 153 -0.68 7.00 -9.12
C VAL A 153 0.21 6.46 -10.23
N GLU A 154 1.49 6.32 -9.97
CA GLU A 154 2.43 5.77 -10.94
C GLU A 154 2.25 4.26 -11.09
N LYS A 155 2.09 3.77 -12.33
CA LYS A 155 1.81 2.37 -12.61
C LYS A 155 3.10 1.52 -12.62
N THR A 156 3.71 1.32 -11.46
CA THR A 156 4.98 0.58 -11.33
C THR A 156 4.82 -0.95 -11.27
N TRP A 157 3.66 -1.43 -10.83
CA TRP A 157 3.43 -2.87 -10.63
C TRP A 157 3.14 -3.61 -11.93
N GLU A 158 3.12 -4.94 -11.87
CA GLU A 158 2.81 -5.80 -13.01
C GLU A 158 1.34 -5.71 -13.47
N GLY A 159 1.06 -6.18 -14.69
CA GLY A 159 -0.28 -6.29 -15.25
C GLY A 159 -0.86 -5.00 -15.84
N ASP A 160 -1.92 -5.15 -16.64
CA ASP A 160 -2.55 -4.07 -17.39
C ASP A 160 -3.17 -3.01 -16.47
N ALA A 161 -2.84 -1.73 -16.69
CA ALA A 161 -3.38 -0.57 -15.97
C ALA A 161 -4.92 -0.54 -15.93
N ARG A 162 -5.58 -1.01 -16.99
CA ARG A 162 -7.05 -1.06 -17.10
C ARG A 162 -7.69 -1.96 -16.05
N ASN A 163 -6.95 -2.93 -15.50
CA ASN A 163 -7.47 -3.78 -14.42
C ASN A 163 -7.52 -3.10 -13.06
N PHE A 164 -6.87 -1.94 -12.90
CA PHE A 164 -6.69 -1.29 -11.60
C PHE A 164 -7.29 0.12 -11.52
N VAL A 165 -7.53 0.76 -12.66
CA VAL A 165 -7.92 2.17 -12.73
C VAL A 165 -9.24 2.49 -12.01
N HIS A 166 -10.15 1.51 -11.84
CA HIS A 166 -11.42 1.70 -11.13
C HIS A 166 -11.26 2.00 -9.65
N HIS A 167 -10.16 1.56 -9.04
CA HIS A 167 -9.89 1.71 -7.60
C HIS A 167 -8.65 2.58 -7.37
N ILE A 168 -7.58 2.31 -8.10
CA ILE A 168 -6.27 2.96 -7.93
C ILE A 168 -6.13 4.23 -8.77
N GLY A 169 -6.96 4.41 -9.80
CA GLY A 169 -6.88 5.54 -10.71
C GLY A 169 -7.14 6.90 -10.05
N PRO A 170 -6.78 8.00 -10.74
CA PRO A 170 -6.14 8.04 -12.07
C PRO A 170 -4.66 7.57 -12.04
N LEU A 171 -4.19 6.97 -13.13
CA LEU A 171 -2.85 6.40 -13.25
C LEU A 171 -1.96 7.23 -14.19
N ARG A 172 -0.64 7.23 -13.95
CA ARG A 172 0.39 7.79 -14.83
C ARG A 172 1.48 6.75 -15.13
N GLU A 173 2.20 6.96 -16.22
CA GLU A 173 3.31 6.09 -16.60
C GLU A 173 4.48 6.19 -15.60
N PRO A 174 5.22 5.08 -15.41
CA PRO A 174 6.48 5.09 -14.67
C PRO A 174 7.50 6.06 -15.26
N MET A 175 8.16 6.81 -14.40
CA MET A 175 9.29 7.66 -14.76
C MET A 175 10.59 6.89 -14.76
N VAL A 176 11.48 7.27 -15.66
CA VAL A 176 12.84 6.73 -15.71
C VAL A 176 13.70 7.29 -14.59
N ARG A 177 14.76 6.57 -14.22
CA ARG A 177 15.59 6.90 -13.04
C ARG A 177 16.26 8.27 -13.15
N GLU A 178 16.57 8.68 -14.38
CA GLU A 178 17.21 9.96 -14.68
C GLU A 178 16.30 11.14 -14.35
N GLU A 179 14.97 10.93 -14.37
CA GLU A 179 13.95 11.94 -14.09
C GLU A 179 13.41 11.84 -12.66
N LYS A 180 13.42 10.63 -12.09
CA LYS A 180 12.91 10.32 -10.77
C LYS A 180 13.89 9.43 -10.01
N ARG A 181 14.62 10.03 -9.06
CA ARG A 181 15.54 9.30 -8.17
C ARG A 181 14.87 9.02 -6.85
N SER A 182 14.83 7.75 -6.45
CA SER A 182 14.20 7.34 -5.18
C SER A 182 15.25 6.83 -4.19
N THR A 183 15.24 7.40 -3.00
CA THR A 183 15.82 6.76 -1.80
C THR A 183 14.73 5.95 -1.10
N ARG A 184 15.07 4.79 -0.53
CA ARG A 184 14.11 3.89 0.14
C ARG A 184 14.43 3.75 1.62
N LEU A 185 13.40 3.64 2.46
CA LEU A 185 13.58 3.43 3.89
C LEU A 185 14.35 2.14 4.14
N VAL A 186 15.45 2.22 4.89
CA VAL A 186 16.25 1.06 5.31
C VAL A 186 16.30 0.92 6.83
N GLU A 187 16.12 2.01 7.56
CA GLU A 187 16.11 2.03 9.02
C GLU A 187 15.04 3.01 9.52
N GLY A 188 14.34 2.63 10.58
CA GLY A 188 13.36 3.46 11.26
C GLY A 188 13.35 3.09 12.74
N SER A 189 13.73 4.00 13.62
CA SER A 189 13.86 3.76 15.06
C SER A 189 13.13 4.82 15.88
N VAL A 190 12.41 4.36 16.91
CA VAL A 190 11.80 5.24 17.91
C VAL A 190 12.87 5.59 18.93
N LEU A 191 13.15 6.88 19.06
CA LEU A 191 14.08 7.44 20.03
C LEU A 191 13.27 7.88 21.25
N GLU A 192 13.40 7.13 22.35
CA GLU A 192 12.62 7.36 23.57
C GLU A 192 12.76 8.81 24.06
N GLY A 193 11.63 9.49 24.26
CA GLY A 193 11.58 10.89 24.70
C GLY A 193 12.04 11.93 23.67
N VAL A 194 12.48 11.53 22.47
CA VAL A 194 12.97 12.44 21.41
C VAL A 194 12.06 12.44 20.19
N GLY A 195 11.76 11.27 19.61
CA GLY A 195 10.94 11.17 18.42
C GLY A 195 11.21 9.92 17.58
N VAL A 196 11.20 10.03 16.25
CA VAL A 196 11.46 8.92 15.32
C VAL A 196 12.52 9.31 14.31
N ARG A 197 13.56 8.49 14.20
CA ARG A 197 14.63 8.59 13.20
C ARG A 197 14.32 7.66 12.04
N GLN A 198 14.46 8.14 10.81
CA GLN A 198 14.34 7.37 9.58
C GLN A 198 15.58 7.59 8.71
N VAL A 199 16.12 6.51 8.14
CA VAL A 199 17.24 6.55 7.21
C VAL A 199 16.79 5.96 5.88
N TYR A 200 17.00 6.71 4.82
CA TYR A 200 16.68 6.34 3.45
C TYR A 200 17.96 6.27 2.63
N ILE A 201 18.07 5.25 1.78
CA ILE A 201 19.26 5.06 0.95
C ILE A 201 18.86 4.83 -0.51
N GLU A 202 19.50 5.56 -1.42
CA GLU A 202 19.62 5.16 -2.83
C GLU A 202 21.01 4.54 -2.99
N ARG A 203 21.06 3.22 -3.17
CA ARG A 203 22.32 2.54 -3.43
C ARG A 203 22.74 2.74 -4.88
N VAL A 204 24.02 2.95 -5.08
CA VAL A 204 24.60 2.91 -6.42
C VAL A 204 24.41 1.49 -6.96
N LYS A 205 23.97 1.37 -8.22
CA LYS A 205 23.98 0.06 -8.87
C LYS A 205 25.43 -0.31 -9.12
N SER A 206 25.91 -1.36 -8.47
CA SER A 206 27.08 -2.06 -8.96
C SER A 206 26.84 -2.47 -10.42
N GLY A 207 27.84 -2.38 -11.30
CA GLY A 207 27.73 -2.81 -12.70
C GLY A 207 27.29 -4.28 -12.81
N GLU A 208 27.05 -4.79 -14.02
CA GLU A 208 26.60 -6.19 -14.26
C GLU A 208 27.48 -7.25 -13.56
N ASN A 209 28.71 -6.90 -13.18
CA ASN A 209 29.67 -7.74 -12.47
C ASN A 209 29.75 -7.48 -10.95
N GLY A 210 28.89 -6.63 -10.38
CA GLY A 210 28.96 -6.27 -8.96
C GLY A 210 30.06 -5.25 -8.61
N GLU A 211 30.78 -4.71 -9.59
CA GLU A 211 31.81 -3.69 -9.39
C GLU A 211 31.19 -2.29 -9.21
N ARG A 212 31.57 -1.59 -8.15
CA ARG A 212 31.28 -0.16 -7.97
C ARG A 212 32.14 0.63 -8.95
N VAL A 213 31.53 1.54 -9.71
CA VAL A 213 32.30 2.50 -10.51
C VAL A 213 33.02 3.43 -9.53
N ASP A 214 34.31 3.65 -9.75
CA ASP A 214 35.13 4.47 -8.85
C ASP A 214 34.59 5.91 -8.85
N GLY A 215 34.28 6.44 -7.66
CA GLY A 215 33.65 7.75 -7.46
C GLY A 215 32.14 7.75 -7.24
N ASP A 216 31.44 6.62 -7.43
CA ASP A 216 30.02 6.53 -7.10
C ASP A 216 29.78 6.36 -5.60
N VAL A 217 28.93 7.21 -5.03
CA VAL A 217 28.58 7.21 -3.60
C VAL A 217 27.10 6.95 -3.39
N ASP A 218 26.77 6.13 -2.39
CA ASP A 218 25.40 5.93 -1.95
C ASP A 218 24.83 7.28 -1.47
N ARG A 219 23.57 7.58 -1.82
CA ARG A 219 22.89 8.77 -1.31
C ARG A 219 22.09 8.38 -0.08
N VAL A 220 22.31 9.11 1.01
CA VAL A 220 21.67 8.87 2.30
C VAL A 220 20.86 10.11 2.67
N VAL A 221 19.61 9.90 3.02
CA VAL A 221 18.73 10.92 3.62
C VAL A 221 18.39 10.45 5.02
N GLU A 222 18.64 11.29 6.01
CA GLU A 222 18.26 11.08 7.40
C GLU A 222 17.15 12.07 7.75
N LEU A 223 16.03 11.56 8.27
CA LEU A 223 14.89 12.34 8.70
C LEU A 223 14.65 12.09 10.18
N LEU A 224 14.54 13.16 10.96
CA LEU A 224 14.22 13.11 12.38
C LEU A 224 12.90 13.82 12.63
N TRP A 225 11.89 13.04 13.01
CA TRP A 225 10.61 13.54 13.53
C TRP A 225 10.76 13.74 15.03
N LEU A 226 10.36 14.90 15.53
CA LEU A 226 10.39 15.23 16.97
C LEU A 226 8.97 15.19 17.56
N PHE A 227 8.86 14.85 18.84
CA PHE A 227 7.60 14.89 19.59
C PHE A 227 7.07 16.31 19.82
#